data_AF-A0A8J7Z5T5-F1
#
_entry.id   AF-A0A8J7Z5T5-F1
#
_cell.length_a   1.000
_cell.length_b   1.000
_cell.length_c   1.000
_cell.angle_alpha   90.00
_cell.angle_beta   90.00
_cell.angle_gamma   90.00
#
_symmetry.space_group_name_H-M   'P 1'
#
loop_
_entity.id
_entity.type
_entity.pdbx_description
1 polymer ?
#
loop_
_entity_poly.entity_id
_entity_poly.type
_entity_poly.pdbx_seq_one_letter_code
_entity_poly.pdbx_strand_id
1 'polypeptide(L)'
;MSRTLPKANPSTEAIPVIFMTALADTTNKVKGLSLGAVDYITKPFERDEVLARVRVHLQLRQLTANLEQRVTERTDALQTAQIQLVQREKLSMLGQLVAGIAHEMNNPIGCIVSNIAPAKQYVADIAGILQLYQQHYPQPVPAIAQALEDLDITFALKDLPKLLDSVKLSSDRIKEISVSLRNFARSDSTTKVVVNLHDGLNSTLIILGHRLKAFDSRPAIATLT
;
A
#
# COMPACT_ATOMS: atom_id res chain seq x y z
N MET A 1 -42.98 -24.77 -42.30
CA MET A 1 -41.91 -23.75 -42.14
C MET A 1 -41.69 -23.49 -40.65
N SER A 2 -40.58 -23.97 -40.08
CA SER A 2 -40.21 -23.71 -38.69
C SER A 2 -39.67 -22.28 -38.56
N ARG A 3 -40.52 -21.33 -38.13
CA ARG A 3 -40.07 -20.01 -37.71
C ARG A 3 -39.51 -20.13 -36.29
N THR A 4 -38.19 -20.12 -36.15
CA THR A 4 -37.48 -19.95 -34.89
C THR A 4 -37.82 -18.59 -34.28
N LEU A 5 -37.95 -18.54 -32.94
CA LEU A 5 -38.25 -17.29 -32.24
C LEU A 5 -37.12 -16.26 -32.44
N PRO A 6 -37.43 -14.95 -32.34
CA PRO A 6 -36.43 -13.88 -32.26
C PRO A 6 -35.58 -13.93 -30.96
N LYS A 7 -35.53 -15.06 -30.27
CA LYS A 7 -34.68 -15.29 -29.08
C LYS A 7 -33.21 -15.53 -29.43
N ALA A 8 -32.89 -15.80 -30.70
CA ALA A 8 -31.52 -16.00 -31.16
C ALA A 8 -30.71 -14.71 -31.36
N ASN A 9 -31.35 -13.53 -31.32
CA ASN A 9 -30.69 -12.23 -31.44
C ASN A 9 -30.62 -11.57 -30.05
N PRO A 10 -29.43 -11.17 -29.56
CA PRO A 10 -29.25 -10.51 -28.26
C PRO A 10 -30.17 -9.30 -28.04
N SER A 11 -30.49 -8.56 -29.11
CA SER A 11 -31.36 -7.37 -29.03
C SER A 11 -32.84 -7.69 -28.80
N THR A 12 -33.27 -8.92 -29.09
CA THR A 12 -34.67 -9.36 -28.97
C THR A 12 -34.86 -10.55 -28.04
N GLU A 13 -33.78 -11.09 -27.49
CA GLU A 13 -33.77 -12.18 -26.52
C GLU A 13 -34.57 -11.84 -25.26
N ALA A 14 -34.44 -10.62 -24.74
CA ALA A 14 -35.14 -10.19 -23.54
C ALA A 14 -36.64 -9.84 -23.76
N ILE A 15 -37.16 -9.90 -24.99
CA ILE A 15 -38.55 -9.52 -25.29
C ILE A 15 -39.49 -10.70 -24.96
N PRO A 16 -40.53 -10.52 -24.14
CA PRO A 16 -41.51 -11.57 -23.88
C PRO A 16 -42.33 -11.85 -25.14
N VAL A 17 -42.35 -13.10 -25.58
CA VAL A 17 -43.14 -13.54 -26.74
C VAL A 17 -44.30 -14.40 -26.24
N ILE A 18 -45.52 -13.96 -26.54
CA ILE A 18 -46.76 -14.67 -26.23
C ILE A 18 -47.33 -15.21 -27.55
N PHE A 19 -47.57 -16.51 -27.63
CA PHE A 19 -48.16 -17.11 -28.83
C PHE A 19 -49.68 -17.04 -28.81
N MET A 20 -50.30 -16.93 -29.98
CA MET A 20 -51.75 -17.12 -30.11
C MET A 20 -52.03 -18.46 -30.81
N THR A 21 -52.84 -19.32 -30.19
CA THR A 21 -53.20 -20.65 -30.73
C THR A 21 -54.70 -20.76 -31.04
N ALA A 22 -55.04 -21.41 -32.16
CA ALA A 22 -56.42 -21.69 -32.56
C ALA A 22 -56.95 -23.05 -32.05
N LEU A 23 -56.07 -23.94 -31.57
CA LEU A 23 -56.47 -25.21 -30.95
C LEU A 23 -56.06 -25.25 -29.48
N ALA A 24 -56.96 -25.76 -28.64
CA ALA A 24 -56.71 -26.11 -27.24
C ALA A 24 -55.80 -27.35 -27.07
N ASP A 25 -55.19 -27.84 -28.16
CA ASP A 25 -54.31 -29.00 -28.15
C ASP A 25 -53.03 -28.68 -27.35
N THR A 26 -52.94 -29.30 -26.18
CA THR A 26 -51.83 -29.21 -25.21
C THR A 26 -50.47 -29.50 -25.85
N THR A 27 -50.44 -30.32 -26.89
CA THR A 27 -49.22 -30.72 -27.62
C THR A 27 -48.52 -29.52 -28.26
N ASN A 28 -49.28 -28.58 -28.84
CA ASN A 28 -48.73 -27.37 -29.47
C ASN A 28 -48.31 -26.30 -28.45
N LYS A 29 -48.99 -26.24 -27.30
CA LYS A 29 -48.66 -25.31 -26.19
C LYS A 29 -47.33 -25.65 -25.54
N VAL A 30 -47.11 -26.93 -25.23
CA VAL A 30 -45.84 -27.41 -24.64
C VAL A 30 -44.68 -27.19 -25.61
N LYS A 31 -44.89 -27.45 -26.91
CA LYS A 31 -43.88 -27.20 -27.95
C LYS A 31 -43.53 -25.71 -28.06
N GLY A 32 -44.52 -24.81 -27.98
CA GLY A 32 -44.29 -23.35 -27.98
C GLY A 32 -43.48 -22.84 -26.79
N LEU A 33 -43.71 -23.37 -25.59
CA LEU A 33 -42.92 -23.04 -24.40
C LEU A 33 -41.47 -23.52 -24.53
N SER A 34 -41.27 -24.76 -25.02
CA SER A 34 -39.93 -25.30 -25.27
C SER A 34 -39.14 -24.53 -26.33
N LEU A 35 -39.82 -23.79 -27.21
CA LEU A 35 -39.21 -22.94 -28.22
C LEU A 35 -38.84 -21.53 -27.69
N GLY A 36 -39.23 -21.18 -26.46
CA GLY A 36 -38.86 -19.92 -25.79
C GLY A 36 -39.97 -18.88 -25.66
N ALA A 37 -41.23 -19.25 -25.89
CA ALA A 37 -42.37 -18.38 -25.56
C ALA A 37 -42.62 -18.37 -24.06
N VAL A 38 -43.01 -17.21 -23.54
CA VAL A 38 -43.28 -17.04 -22.10
C VAL A 38 -44.73 -17.39 -21.75
N ASP A 39 -45.63 -17.40 -22.74
CA ASP A 39 -47.05 -17.71 -22.55
C ASP A 39 -47.77 -17.97 -23.89
N TYR A 40 -49.03 -18.39 -23.82
CA TYR A 40 -49.93 -18.52 -24.96
C TYR A 40 -51.35 -18.03 -24.65
N ILE A 41 -52.07 -17.65 -25.70
CA ILE A 41 -53.47 -17.20 -25.65
C ILE A 41 -54.29 -17.96 -26.69
N THR A 42 -55.41 -18.54 -26.31
CA THR A 42 -56.31 -19.28 -27.21
C THR A 42 -57.27 -18.35 -27.94
N LYS A 43 -57.59 -18.64 -29.20
CA LYS A 43 -58.61 -17.92 -29.99
C LYS A 43 -59.98 -18.61 -29.92
N PRO A 44 -61.11 -17.86 -29.95
CA PRO A 44 -61.19 -16.39 -29.85
C PRO A 44 -60.77 -15.92 -28.45
N PHE A 45 -60.06 -14.79 -28.36
CA PHE A 45 -59.55 -14.27 -27.09
C PHE A 45 -60.38 -13.07 -26.61
N GLU A 46 -60.43 -12.89 -25.29
CA GLU A 46 -60.96 -11.68 -24.68
C GLU A 46 -59.86 -10.62 -24.56
N ARG A 47 -60.20 -9.36 -24.87
CA ARG A 47 -59.24 -8.25 -24.82
C ARG A 47 -58.60 -8.10 -23.43
N ASP A 48 -59.40 -8.25 -22.39
CA ASP A 48 -58.95 -8.06 -21.01
C ASP A 48 -57.97 -9.17 -20.56
N GLU A 49 -58.18 -10.41 -21.02
CA GLU A 49 -57.24 -11.52 -20.79
C GLU A 49 -55.87 -11.23 -21.43
N VAL A 50 -55.86 -10.78 -22.69
CA VAL A 50 -54.62 -10.45 -23.40
C VAL A 50 -53.86 -9.33 -22.70
N LEU A 51 -54.57 -8.26 -22.32
CA LEU A 51 -53.97 -7.12 -21.63
C LEU A 51 -53.42 -7.50 -20.26
N ALA A 52 -54.13 -8.36 -19.51
CA ALA A 52 -53.68 -8.84 -18.21
C ALA A 52 -52.37 -9.65 -18.34
N ARG A 53 -52.31 -10.61 -19.27
CA ARG A 53 -51.09 -11.42 -19.51
C ARG A 53 -49.92 -10.57 -19.97
N VAL A 54 -50.13 -9.66 -20.92
CA VAL A 54 -49.07 -8.74 -21.38
C VAL A 54 -48.54 -7.90 -20.22
N ARG A 55 -49.43 -7.36 -19.37
CA ARG A 55 -49.03 -6.56 -18.20
C ARG A 55 -48.17 -7.36 -17.23
N VAL A 56 -48.56 -8.60 -16.92
CA VAL A 56 -47.78 -9.49 -16.03
C VAL A 56 -46.38 -9.74 -16.59
N HIS A 57 -46.25 -10.11 -17.86
CA HIS A 57 -44.94 -10.39 -18.46
C HIS A 57 -44.05 -9.15 -18.57
N LEU A 58 -44.64 -7.97 -18.81
CA LEU A 58 -43.90 -6.71 -18.77
C LEU A 58 -43.43 -6.35 -17.35
N GLN A 59 -44.28 -6.55 -16.33
CA GLN A 59 -43.91 -6.33 -14.93
C GLN A 59 -42.81 -7.28 -14.49
N LEU A 60 -42.91 -8.57 -14.83
CA LEU A 60 -41.86 -9.55 -14.54
C LEU A 60 -40.54 -9.16 -15.19
N ARG A 61 -40.55 -8.78 -16.47
CA ARG A 61 -39.35 -8.29 -17.16
C ARG A 61 -38.73 -7.09 -16.45
N GLN A 62 -39.55 -6.11 -16.09
CA GLN A 62 -39.08 -4.91 -15.39
C GLN A 62 -38.43 -5.26 -14.05
N LEU A 63 -39.05 -6.19 -13.31
CA LEU A 63 -38.54 -6.65 -12.02
C LEU A 63 -37.23 -7.42 -12.18
N THR A 64 -37.14 -8.33 -13.15
CA THR A 64 -35.91 -9.07 -13.46
C THR A 64 -34.78 -8.14 -13.84
N ALA A 65 -35.01 -7.18 -14.74
CA ALA A 65 -34.00 -6.20 -15.14
C ALA A 65 -33.54 -5.34 -13.95
N ASN A 66 -34.45 -4.94 -13.07
CA ASN A 66 -34.09 -4.19 -11.86
C ASN A 66 -33.29 -5.06 -10.86
N LEU A 67 -33.64 -6.33 -10.71
CA LEU A 67 -32.89 -7.26 -9.87
C LEU A 67 -31.49 -7.51 -10.41
N GLU A 68 -31.35 -7.76 -11.72
CA GLU A 68 -30.05 -7.93 -12.39
C GLU A 68 -29.17 -6.69 -12.18
N GLN A 69 -29.71 -5.49 -12.40
CA GLN A 69 -29.00 -4.24 -12.15
C GLN A 69 -28.53 -4.14 -10.69
N ARG A 70 -29.42 -4.42 -9.72
CA ARG A 70 -29.08 -4.36 -8.29
C ARG A 70 -28.04 -5.40 -7.91
N VAL A 71 -28.09 -6.60 -8.49
CA VAL A 71 -27.09 -7.65 -8.26
C VAL A 71 -25.73 -7.19 -8.77
N THR A 72 -25.66 -6.62 -9.97
CA THR A 72 -24.42 -6.07 -10.53
C THR A 72 -23.85 -4.96 -9.65
N GLU A 73 -24.66 -3.95 -9.30
CA GLU A 73 -24.25 -2.84 -8.43
C GLU A 73 -23.73 -3.33 -7.06
N ARG A 74 -24.42 -4.31 -6.47
CA ARG A 74 -24.01 -4.90 -5.18
C ARG A 74 -22.73 -5.70 -5.30
N THR A 75 -22.56 -6.45 -6.38
CA THR A 75 -21.36 -7.27 -6.64
C THR A 75 -20.14 -6.38 -6.80
N ASP A 76 -20.25 -5.29 -7.58
CA ASP A 76 -19.18 -4.33 -7.78
C ASP A 76 -18.79 -3.62 -6.47
N ALA A 77 -19.78 -3.24 -5.66
CA ALA A 77 -19.56 -2.65 -4.35
C ALA A 77 -18.87 -3.63 -3.39
N LEU A 78 -19.28 -4.91 -3.39
CA LEU A 78 -18.66 -5.98 -2.60
C LEU A 78 -17.21 -6.22 -3.01
N GLN A 79 -16.94 -6.31 -4.31
CA GLN A 79 -15.59 -6.49 -4.83
C GLN A 79 -14.69 -5.32 -4.45
N THR A 80 -15.18 -4.08 -4.58
CA THR A 80 -14.46 -2.88 -4.16
C THR A 80 -14.15 -2.89 -2.67
N ALA A 81 -15.15 -3.24 -1.83
CA ALA A 81 -14.97 -3.33 -0.38
C ALA A 81 -13.96 -4.43 0.01
N GLN A 82 -13.99 -5.60 -0.65
CA GLN A 82 -13.03 -6.68 -0.41
C GLN A 82 -11.59 -6.25 -0.76
N ILE A 83 -11.40 -5.58 -1.90
CA ILE A 83 -10.09 -5.04 -2.29
C ILE A 83 -9.56 -4.09 -1.22
N GLN A 84 -10.41 -3.17 -0.73
CA GLN A 84 -10.04 -2.24 0.33
C GLN A 84 -9.72 -2.96 1.66
N LEU A 85 -10.47 -4.00 2.03
CA LEU A 85 -10.20 -4.79 3.24
C LEU A 85 -8.84 -5.48 3.16
N VAL A 86 -8.54 -6.15 2.04
CA VAL A 86 -7.24 -6.79 1.83
C VAL A 86 -6.09 -5.78 1.87
N GLN A 87 -6.28 -4.60 1.28
CA GLN A 87 -5.27 -3.53 1.35
C GLN A 87 -5.03 -3.04 2.78
N ARG A 88 -6.09 -2.83 3.57
CA ARG A 88 -5.99 -2.44 4.98
C ARG A 88 -5.31 -3.50 5.82
N GLU A 89 -5.64 -4.76 5.62
CA GLU A 89 -5.01 -5.87 6.36
C GLU A 89 -3.51 -5.97 6.06
N LYS A 90 -3.12 -5.82 4.78
CA LYS A 90 -1.71 -5.76 4.38
C LYS A 90 -0.96 -4.60 5.04
N LEU A 91 -1.56 -3.41 5.09
CA LEU A 91 -0.96 -2.24 5.74
C LEU A 91 -0.84 -2.42 7.25
N SER A 92 -1.85 -3.00 7.90
CA SER A 92 -1.83 -3.29 9.33
C SER A 92 -0.74 -4.31 9.70
N MET A 93 -0.64 -5.42 8.96
CA MET A 93 0.43 -6.41 9.14
C MET A 93 1.82 -5.80 8.92
N LEU A 94 1.97 -5.01 7.85
CA LEU A 94 3.20 -4.28 7.59
C LEU A 94 3.53 -3.33 8.74
N GLY A 95 2.50 -2.65 9.29
CA GLY A 95 2.64 -1.73 10.40
C GLY A 95 3.17 -2.38 11.67
N GLN A 96 2.60 -3.51 12.08
CA GLN A 96 3.07 -4.27 13.24
C GLN A 96 4.50 -4.78 13.06
N LEU A 97 4.80 -5.37 11.90
CA LEU A 97 6.13 -5.93 11.61
C LEU A 97 7.20 -4.83 11.57
N VAL A 98 6.90 -3.72 10.91
CA VAL A 98 7.77 -2.53 10.88
C VAL A 98 8.02 -1.98 12.29
N ALA A 99 6.99 -1.88 13.13
CA ALA A 99 7.15 -1.36 14.48
C ALA A 99 8.08 -2.23 15.33
N GLY A 100 7.98 -3.56 15.20
CA GLY A 100 8.90 -4.51 15.83
C GLY A 100 10.34 -4.35 15.33
N ILE A 101 10.53 -4.37 14.01
CA ILE A 101 11.85 -4.19 13.39
C ILE A 101 12.47 -2.84 13.78
N ALA A 102 11.70 -1.76 13.79
CA ALA A 102 12.18 -0.44 14.18
C ALA A 102 12.67 -0.44 15.65
N HIS A 103 11.96 -1.11 16.55
CA HIS A 103 12.39 -1.27 17.93
C HIS A 103 13.69 -2.08 18.04
N GLU A 104 13.78 -3.21 17.34
CA GLU A 104 14.97 -4.06 17.34
C GLU A 104 16.18 -3.41 16.69
N MET A 105 15.99 -2.55 15.68
CA MET A 105 17.05 -1.75 15.07
C MET A 105 17.52 -0.62 15.99
N ASN A 106 16.59 0.04 16.70
CA ASN A 106 16.94 1.15 17.58
C ASN A 106 17.82 0.71 18.76
N ASN A 107 17.71 -0.54 19.20
CA ASN A 107 18.52 -1.09 20.29
C ASN A 107 20.04 -1.06 19.99
N PRO A 108 20.57 -1.75 18.94
CA PRO A 108 21.99 -1.74 18.62
C PRO A 108 22.48 -0.34 18.18
N ILE A 109 21.65 0.46 17.49
CA ILE A 109 22.00 1.85 17.16
C ILE A 109 22.18 2.68 18.43
N GLY A 110 21.28 2.51 19.40
CA GLY A 110 21.39 3.15 20.70
C GLY A 110 22.71 2.83 21.39
N CYS A 111 23.11 1.54 21.38
CA CYS A 111 24.40 1.11 21.90
C CYS A 111 25.60 1.74 21.17
N ILE A 112 25.54 1.86 19.84
CA ILE A 112 26.61 2.52 19.07
C ILE A 112 26.70 3.99 19.48
N VAL A 113 25.59 4.73 19.42
CA VAL A 113 25.53 6.16 19.72
C VAL A 113 25.99 6.46 21.16
N SER A 114 25.59 5.63 22.13
CA SER A 114 25.98 5.83 23.54
C SER A 114 27.48 5.65 23.77
N ASN A 115 28.17 4.84 22.96
CA ASN A 115 29.61 4.59 23.09
C ASN A 115 30.49 5.60 22.34
N ILE A 116 29.93 6.35 21.37
CA ILE A 116 30.71 7.32 20.59
C ILE A 116 31.24 8.47 21.46
N ALA A 117 30.40 9.03 22.34
CA ALA A 117 30.82 10.16 23.18
C ALA A 117 31.97 9.77 24.14
N PRO A 118 31.89 8.66 24.89
CA PRO A 118 33.02 8.15 25.66
C PRO A 118 34.26 7.86 24.80
N ALA A 119 34.09 7.22 23.63
CA ALA A 119 35.22 6.91 22.74
C ALA A 119 35.94 8.19 22.28
N LYS A 120 35.20 9.24 21.94
CA LYS A 120 35.78 10.55 21.60
C LYS A 120 36.55 11.16 22.77
N GLN A 121 36.02 11.04 23.98
CA GLN A 121 36.70 11.52 25.18
C GLN A 121 38.03 10.78 25.38
N TYR A 122 38.04 9.44 25.26
CA TYR A 122 39.27 8.65 25.37
C TYR A 122 40.31 9.04 24.31
N VAL A 123 39.89 9.28 23.06
CA VAL A 123 40.81 9.75 22.01
C VAL A 123 41.38 11.13 22.37
N ALA A 124 40.58 12.04 22.91
CA ALA A 124 41.04 13.36 23.33
C ALA A 124 42.03 13.27 24.51
N ASP A 125 41.73 12.43 25.51
CA ASP A 125 42.58 12.22 26.68
C ASP A 125 43.93 11.60 26.27
N ILE A 126 43.91 10.57 25.42
CA ILE A 126 45.11 9.93 24.86
C ILE A 126 45.94 10.94 24.07
N ALA A 127 45.30 11.75 23.21
CA ALA A 127 45.99 12.80 22.46
C ALA A 127 46.68 13.80 23.41
N GLY A 128 46.01 14.23 24.47
CA GLY A 128 46.58 15.13 25.48
C GLY A 128 47.79 14.54 26.19
N ILE A 129 47.72 13.27 26.60
CA ILE A 129 48.86 12.56 27.22
C ILE A 129 50.04 12.45 26.25
N LEU A 130 49.78 12.11 24.98
CA LEU A 130 50.81 12.04 23.95
C LEU A 130 51.47 13.41 23.71
N GLN A 131 50.69 14.48 23.75
CA GLN A 131 51.19 15.84 23.61
C GLN A 131 52.12 16.23 24.78
N LEU A 132 51.73 15.89 26.00
CA LEU A 132 52.56 16.08 27.19
C LEU A 132 53.87 15.26 27.12
N TYR A 133 53.79 14.01 26.67
CA TYR A 133 54.96 13.17 26.45
C TYR A 133 55.93 13.80 25.45
N GLN A 134 55.44 14.25 24.29
CA GLN A 134 56.26 14.91 23.27
C GLN A 134 56.87 16.23 23.76
N GLN A 135 56.15 16.99 24.58
CA GLN A 135 56.62 18.25 25.15
C GLN A 135 57.78 18.04 26.15
N HIS A 136 57.70 17.01 27.00
CA HIS A 136 58.70 16.76 28.04
C HIS A 136 59.81 15.79 27.61
N TYR A 137 59.60 15.02 26.54
CA TYR A 137 60.57 14.07 26.00
C TYR A 137 60.71 14.21 24.47
N PRO A 138 61.27 15.35 24.00
CA PRO A 138 61.28 15.72 22.58
C PRO A 138 62.24 14.89 21.71
N GLN A 139 63.17 14.16 22.34
CA GLN A 139 64.07 13.23 21.67
C GLN A 139 63.87 11.83 22.22
N PRO A 140 62.81 11.13 21.79
CA PRO A 140 62.57 9.77 22.23
C PRO A 140 63.60 8.80 21.66
N VAL A 141 63.75 7.65 22.34
CA VAL A 141 64.61 6.57 21.84
C VAL A 141 64.19 6.14 20.43
N PRO A 142 65.11 5.69 19.56
CA PRO A 142 64.83 5.41 18.15
C PRO A 142 63.62 4.48 17.93
N ALA A 143 63.44 3.49 18.82
CA ALA A 143 62.32 2.56 18.75
C ALA A 143 60.94 3.26 18.86
N ILE A 144 60.83 4.30 19.69
CA ILE A 144 59.58 5.06 19.84
C ILE A 144 59.41 6.03 18.68
N ALA A 145 60.48 6.71 18.26
CA ALA A 145 60.44 7.62 17.11
C ALA A 145 59.95 6.89 15.84
N GLN A 146 60.51 5.70 15.58
CA GLN A 146 60.09 4.87 14.45
C GLN A 146 58.62 4.45 14.56
N ALA A 147 58.17 4.00 15.75
CA ALA A 147 56.78 3.59 15.93
C ALA A 147 55.76 4.73 15.73
N LEU A 148 56.12 5.96 16.12
CA LEU A 148 55.27 7.14 15.91
C LEU A 148 55.19 7.54 14.43
N GLU A 149 56.29 7.38 13.69
CA GLU A 149 56.38 7.63 12.26
C GLU A 149 55.66 6.56 11.44
N ASP A 150 55.89 5.27 11.75
CA ASP A 150 55.25 4.12 11.09
C ASP A 150 53.72 4.18 11.16
N LEU A 151 53.17 4.67 12.30
CA LEU A 151 51.73 4.84 12.49
C LEU A 151 51.19 6.15 11.91
N ASP A 152 52.06 7.12 11.60
CA ASP A 152 51.71 8.54 11.43
C ASP A 152 50.75 9.00 12.54
N ILE A 153 51.27 9.01 13.78
CA ILE A 153 50.46 9.29 14.97
C ILE A 153 49.72 10.64 14.90
N THR A 154 50.31 11.63 14.24
CA THR A 154 49.72 12.97 14.09
C THR A 154 48.49 12.91 13.20
N PHE A 155 48.57 12.19 12.08
CA PHE A 155 47.41 11.95 11.23
C PHE A 155 46.35 11.14 11.97
N ALA A 156 46.73 10.03 12.63
CA ALA A 156 45.81 9.14 13.32
C ALA A 156 44.99 9.87 14.41
N LEU A 157 45.63 10.69 15.25
CA LEU A 157 44.94 11.46 16.30
C LEU A 157 44.01 12.53 15.72
N LYS A 158 44.29 13.05 14.52
CA LYS A 158 43.42 14.00 13.81
C LYS A 158 42.26 13.30 13.09
N ASP A 159 42.45 12.06 12.65
CA ASP A 159 41.46 11.33 11.84
C ASP A 159 40.48 10.52 12.69
N LEU A 160 40.93 9.90 13.79
CA LEU A 160 40.07 9.12 14.71
C LEU A 160 38.79 9.86 15.15
N PRO A 161 38.83 11.14 15.57
CA PRO A 161 37.62 11.88 15.90
C PRO A 161 36.64 12.00 14.73
N LYS A 162 37.16 12.14 13.50
CA LYS A 162 36.35 12.24 12.28
C LYS A 162 35.69 10.91 11.91
N LEU A 163 36.40 9.80 12.11
CA LEU A 163 35.84 8.47 11.94
C LEU A 163 34.66 8.25 12.90
N LEU A 164 34.82 8.65 14.17
CA LEU A 164 33.74 8.60 15.16
C LEU A 164 32.56 9.52 14.79
N ASP A 165 32.81 10.70 14.21
CA ASP A 165 31.75 11.56 13.67
C ASP A 165 31.00 10.93 12.50
N SER A 166 31.72 10.25 11.60
CA SER A 166 31.11 9.54 10.47
C SER A 166 30.18 8.41 10.94
N VAL A 167 30.62 7.63 11.94
CA VAL A 167 29.79 6.57 12.56
C VAL A 167 28.57 7.18 13.26
N LYS A 168 28.73 8.32 13.94
CA LYS A 168 27.61 9.03 14.58
C LYS A 168 26.57 9.47 13.56
N LEU A 169 26.99 10.17 12.50
CA LEU A 169 26.11 10.64 11.44
C LEU A 169 25.34 9.49 10.79
N SER A 170 26.03 8.36 10.55
CA SER A 170 25.41 7.17 9.98
C SER A 170 24.38 6.55 10.93
N SER A 171 24.71 6.47 12.21
CA SER A 171 23.80 5.94 13.25
C SER A 171 22.56 6.81 13.42
N ASP A 172 22.72 8.14 13.42
CA ASP A 172 21.62 9.10 13.50
C ASP A 172 20.68 8.98 12.29
N ARG A 173 21.23 8.82 11.08
CA ARG A 173 20.43 8.57 9.87
C ARG A 173 19.61 7.29 9.94
N ILE A 174 20.21 6.18 10.39
CA ILE A 174 19.49 4.91 10.50
C ILE A 174 18.37 5.03 11.55
N LYS A 175 18.63 5.74 12.66
CA LYS A 175 17.62 6.03 13.68
C LYS A 175 16.46 6.85 13.10
N GLU A 176 16.75 7.88 12.31
CA GLU A 176 15.73 8.70 11.65
C GLU A 176 14.85 7.87 10.71
N ILE A 177 15.47 7.05 9.85
CA ILE A 177 14.75 6.12 8.96
C ILE A 177 13.86 5.16 9.75
N SER A 178 14.39 4.58 10.82
CA SER A 178 13.65 3.68 11.71
C SER A 178 12.43 4.37 12.33
N VAL A 179 12.57 5.62 12.78
CA VAL A 179 11.47 6.42 13.32
C VAL A 179 10.43 6.74 12.25
N SER A 180 10.84 7.19 11.07
CA SER A 180 9.91 7.47 9.97
C SER A 180 9.13 6.23 9.54
N LEU A 181 9.81 5.09 9.44
CA LEU A 181 9.21 3.81 9.11
C LEU A 181 8.16 3.40 10.15
N ARG A 182 8.49 3.50 11.45
CA ARG A 182 7.57 3.26 12.57
C ARG A 182 6.35 4.19 12.54
N ASN A 183 6.54 5.47 12.23
CA ASN A 183 5.45 6.43 12.19
C ASN A 183 4.50 6.14 11.03
N PHE A 184 5.02 5.85 9.83
CA PHE A 184 4.22 5.43 8.68
C PHE A 184 3.39 4.17 8.98
N ALA A 185 4.00 3.21 9.68
CA ALA A 185 3.38 1.97 10.10
C ALA A 185 2.23 2.12 11.10
N ARG A 186 2.18 3.20 11.91
CA ARG A 186 1.14 3.42 12.92
C ARG A 186 -0.11 4.14 12.40
N SER A 187 -0.21 4.39 11.08
CA SER A 187 -1.28 5.19 10.47
C SER A 187 -2.69 4.59 10.57
N ASP A 188 -2.83 3.30 10.88
CA ASP A 188 -4.14 2.63 10.95
C ASP A 188 -4.69 2.58 12.39
N SER A 189 -5.19 3.73 12.86
CA SER A 189 -6.02 3.83 14.06
C SER A 189 -7.49 3.87 13.65
N THR A 190 -8.33 2.99 14.20
CA THR A 190 -9.79 2.97 13.97
C THR A 190 -10.51 4.19 14.56
N THR A 191 -9.84 4.96 15.41
CA THR A 191 -10.30 6.23 15.98
C THR A 191 -9.68 7.39 15.21
N LYS A 192 -10.46 8.45 14.96
CA LYS A 192 -9.92 9.71 14.43
C LYS A 192 -8.89 10.26 15.42
N VAL A 193 -7.64 10.32 15.01
CA VAL A 193 -6.54 10.88 15.80
C VAL A 193 -6.20 12.25 15.23
N VAL A 194 -5.96 13.23 16.11
CA VAL A 194 -5.39 14.51 15.68
C VAL A 194 -3.98 14.22 15.14
N VAL A 195 -3.76 14.54 13.87
CA VAL A 195 -2.49 14.32 13.17
C VAL A 195 -1.94 15.65 12.70
N ASN A 196 -0.63 15.82 12.87
CA ASN A 196 0.11 16.89 12.25
C ASN A 196 0.51 16.47 10.83
N LEU A 197 -0.09 17.13 9.83
CA LEU A 197 0.20 16.87 8.42
C LEU A 197 1.66 17.19 8.06
N HIS A 198 2.29 18.16 8.72
CA HIS A 198 3.70 18.48 8.48
C HIS A 198 4.62 17.32 8.86
N ASP A 199 4.35 16.64 9.98
CA ASP A 199 5.17 15.51 10.44
C ASP A 199 5.08 14.31 9.46
N GLY A 200 3.88 14.06 8.91
CA GLY A 200 3.66 13.03 7.90
C GLY A 200 4.34 13.34 6.57
N LEU A 201 4.23 14.59 6.10
CA LEU A 201 4.92 15.06 4.90
C LEU A 201 6.44 15.01 5.05
N ASN A 202 6.99 15.50 6.17
CA ASN A 202 8.42 15.44 6.44
C ASN A 202 8.94 14.00 6.50
N SER A 203 8.24 13.10 7.19
CA SER A 203 8.62 11.68 7.24
C SER A 203 8.69 11.07 5.84
N THR A 204 7.76 11.45 4.95
CA THR A 204 7.73 11.00 3.56
C THR A 204 8.87 11.61 2.74
N LEU A 205 9.13 12.90 2.91
CA LEU A 205 10.20 13.63 2.22
C LEU A 205 11.60 13.12 2.61
N ILE A 206 11.82 12.75 3.88
CA ILE A 206 13.06 12.12 4.36
C ILE A 206 13.31 10.80 3.62
N ILE A 207 12.30 9.92 3.57
CA ILE A 207 12.40 8.63 2.88
C ILE A 207 12.69 8.83 1.37
N LEU A 208 11.98 9.76 0.73
CA LEU A 208 12.17 10.07 -0.68
C LEU A 208 13.53 10.72 -0.95
N GLY A 209 14.03 11.60 -0.07
CA GLY A 209 15.34 12.24 -0.19
C GLY A 209 16.49 11.25 -0.17
N HIS A 210 16.37 10.18 0.62
CA HIS A 210 17.35 9.10 0.62
C HIS A 210 17.34 8.25 -0.66
N ARG A 211 16.17 8.08 -1.30
CA ARG A 211 16.02 7.32 -2.56
C ARG A 211 16.30 8.15 -3.82
N LEU A 212 15.98 9.44 -3.79
CA LEU A 212 16.05 10.36 -4.92
C LEU A 212 17.07 11.46 -4.63
N LYS A 213 18.35 11.08 -4.73
CA LYS A 213 19.47 12.01 -4.58
C LYS A 213 19.42 13.10 -5.65
N ALA A 214 19.92 14.29 -5.32
CA ALA A 214 20.10 15.38 -6.28
C ALA A 214 21.02 14.93 -7.43
N PHE A 215 20.69 15.34 -8.65
CA PHE A 215 21.47 15.01 -9.85
C PHE A 215 21.20 16.08 -10.93
N ASP A 216 22.24 16.75 -11.43
CA ASP A 216 22.34 17.85 -12.42
C ASP A 216 21.10 18.72 -12.73
N SER A 217 19.95 18.13 -13.07
CA SER A 217 18.67 18.82 -13.33
C SER A 217 17.64 18.71 -12.19
N ARG A 218 17.98 18.09 -11.05
CA ARG A 218 17.07 17.85 -9.92
C ARG A 218 17.68 18.34 -8.59
N PRO A 219 17.08 19.35 -7.94
CA PRO A 219 17.54 19.81 -6.63
C PRO A 219 17.28 18.78 -5.54
N ALA A 220 17.99 18.91 -4.41
CA ALA A 220 17.75 18.08 -3.23
C ALA A 220 16.32 18.29 -2.70
N ILE A 221 15.70 17.23 -2.19
CA ILE A 221 14.38 17.31 -1.57
C ILE A 221 14.54 18.07 -0.24
N ALA A 222 13.92 19.25 -0.16
CA ALA A 222 13.89 20.06 1.06
C ALA A 222 12.80 19.56 2.01
N THR A 223 13.13 19.47 3.30
CA THR A 223 12.16 19.21 4.37
C THR A 223 11.53 20.53 4.83
N LEU A 224 10.27 20.47 5.22
CA LEU A 224 9.51 21.61 5.74
C LEU A 224 9.91 21.80 7.21
N THR A 225 10.94 22.61 7.48
CA THR A 225 11.25 23.09 8.84
C THR A 225 10.26 24.14 9.31
#